data_AF-A0A7R9Z603-F1
#
_entry.id   AF-A0A7R9Z603-F1
#
_cell.length_a   1.000
_cell.length_b   1.000
_cell.length_c   1.000
_cell.angle_alpha   90.00
_cell.angle_beta   90.00
_cell.angle_gamma   90.00
#
_symmetry.space_group_name_H-M   'P 1'
#
loop_
_entity.id
_entity.type
_entity.pdbx_description
1 polymer ?
#
loop_
_entity_poly.entity_id
_entity_poly.type
_entity_poly.pdbx_seq_one_letter_code
_entity_poly.pdbx_strand_id
1 'polypeptide(L)'
;QTPKKPMPPSVGPFLSPSSEAAAAEAASGAAPASHPRSRDKDDVRTPKDCVVGKPDNVGTDAAATAQEAEKRFGYYCRAFYSSAISTNSAKSARSRRSGSDVPNSEGRDGKVVVEALDLICRHASLDHNRSDSSKDGEEQLVQFRREYGAFLSRSRSSGEGAALKECSLGSISDALSLRSSPERLGRYVRIKDRARSDAHSSSMSERDDGLRRVLLEETSSSEEARRRTTMDSDSDEEGFVASVVDVHAARSLLRRFVSSHRRSVGSHPLLAGLRALLDRQLKEKGTGLMEWTFDGAAVTEGCRVKSCGGGGDGEYIKEAVRTLTSFLVWVREWEEQEVGCDDAPLEVGMSPHKWRGTYTNSVNGDKNDAVANGTSGARSSSVSGGSGGSGSGGSGSGILSTSVTFRLHPTLSNRSLKRLLEVLPPSKELHARPTGSLKLTNSASRTNAGGEMDVHRDLCHEVMENVFGKFKLFCPR
;
A
#
# COMPACT_ATOMS: atom_id res chain seq x y z
N GLN A 1 -43.51 14.22 -40.27
CA GLN A 1 -42.06 14.10 -40.44
C GLN A 1 -41.55 13.14 -39.37
N THR A 2 -41.21 11.91 -39.74
CA THR A 2 -40.66 10.90 -38.84
C THR A 2 -39.14 11.05 -38.75
N PRO A 3 -38.50 10.94 -37.57
CA PRO A 3 -37.06 11.08 -37.46
C PRO A 3 -36.35 9.78 -37.90
N LYS A 4 -35.40 9.94 -38.83
CA LYS A 4 -34.54 8.88 -39.38
C LYS A 4 -33.64 8.28 -38.28
N LYS A 5 -33.64 6.95 -38.22
CA LYS A 5 -32.71 6.10 -37.47
C LYS A 5 -31.26 6.29 -38.01
N PRO A 6 -30.23 6.42 -37.16
CA PRO A 6 -28.84 6.43 -37.62
C PRO A 6 -28.35 5.01 -37.94
N MET A 7 -27.65 4.85 -39.07
CA MET A 7 -26.93 3.63 -39.46
C MET A 7 -25.62 3.49 -38.66
N PRO A 8 -25.17 2.25 -38.39
CA PRO A 8 -23.89 1.99 -37.73
C PRO A 8 -22.69 2.15 -38.70
N PRO A 9 -21.49 2.49 -38.19
CA PRO A 9 -20.30 2.69 -39.01
C PRO A 9 -19.68 1.38 -39.51
N SER A 10 -19.17 1.42 -40.74
CA SER A 10 -18.52 0.31 -41.44
C SER A 10 -17.18 -0.08 -40.81
N VAL A 11 -16.99 -1.38 -40.63
CA VAL A 11 -15.72 -2.02 -40.24
C VAL A 11 -14.82 -2.13 -41.46
N GLY A 12 -13.63 -1.52 -41.42
CA GLY A 12 -12.58 -1.65 -42.44
C GLY A 12 -11.73 -2.92 -42.23
N PRO A 13 -11.10 -3.48 -43.28
CA PRO A 13 -10.57 -4.83 -43.26
C PRO A 13 -9.14 -4.97 -42.72
N PHE A 14 -8.92 -6.19 -42.23
CA PHE A 14 -7.69 -6.86 -41.82
C PHE A 14 -6.48 -6.61 -42.75
N LEU A 15 -5.31 -6.42 -42.14
CA LEU A 15 -4.00 -6.65 -42.76
C LEU A 15 -3.39 -7.93 -42.17
N SER A 16 -3.18 -8.92 -43.04
CA SER A 16 -2.39 -10.12 -42.76
C SER A 16 -0.88 -9.82 -42.92
N PRO A 17 0.00 -10.58 -42.23
CA PRO A 17 1.44 -10.36 -42.27
C PRO A 17 2.11 -11.05 -43.46
N SER A 18 3.05 -10.33 -44.08
CA SER A 18 3.93 -10.83 -45.14
C SER A 18 4.96 -11.83 -44.62
N SER A 19 5.10 -12.90 -45.39
CA SER A 19 6.14 -13.93 -45.38
C SER A 19 7.45 -13.46 -46.04
N GLU A 20 8.46 -14.35 -45.99
CA GLU A 20 9.83 -14.31 -46.59
C GLU A 20 10.92 -13.75 -45.66
N ALA A 21 12.11 -14.35 -45.51
CA ALA A 21 12.82 -15.28 -46.38
C ALA A 21 13.75 -16.24 -45.60
N ALA A 22 14.06 -17.34 -46.26
CA ALA A 22 14.98 -18.42 -45.87
C ALA A 22 16.45 -18.10 -46.20
N ALA A 23 17.36 -18.74 -45.46
CA ALA A 23 18.72 -19.12 -45.86
C ALA A 23 19.14 -20.28 -44.93
N ALA A 24 19.16 -21.54 -45.36
CA ALA A 24 20.14 -22.23 -46.22
C ALA A 24 21.45 -22.61 -45.50
N GLU A 25 21.56 -23.92 -45.28
CA GLU A 25 22.71 -24.84 -45.15
C GLU A 25 24.13 -24.34 -44.79
N ALA A 26 24.74 -25.05 -43.84
CA ALA A 26 26.06 -25.65 -44.04
C ALA A 26 26.24 -26.90 -43.15
N ALA A 27 26.48 -28.03 -43.79
CA ALA A 27 26.86 -29.31 -43.20
C ALA A 27 28.38 -29.42 -43.03
N SER A 28 28.83 -30.03 -41.94
CA SER A 28 30.14 -30.67 -41.72
C SER A 28 30.18 -31.07 -40.24
N GLY A 29 30.37 -32.31 -39.79
CA GLY A 29 31.20 -33.38 -40.31
C GLY A 29 32.04 -33.91 -39.13
N ALA A 30 32.24 -35.23 -39.07
CA ALA A 30 33.19 -35.99 -38.25
C ALA A 30 32.82 -36.36 -36.80
N ALA A 31 32.43 -37.64 -36.64
CA ALA A 31 32.74 -38.47 -35.48
C ALA A 31 34.25 -38.79 -35.44
N PRO A 32 34.78 -39.21 -34.27
CA PRO A 32 35.33 -40.56 -34.27
C PRO A 32 35.06 -41.35 -32.98
N ALA A 33 34.94 -42.66 -33.19
CA ALA A 33 35.01 -43.70 -32.20
C ALA A 33 36.44 -43.87 -31.65
N SER A 34 36.55 -44.17 -30.35
CA SER A 34 37.70 -44.91 -29.82
C SER A 34 37.36 -45.57 -28.48
N HIS A 35 37.19 -46.89 -28.52
CA HIS A 35 37.49 -47.79 -27.40
C HIS A 35 38.99 -47.71 -27.08
N PRO A 36 39.39 -47.98 -25.82
CA PRO A 36 40.17 -49.21 -25.65
C PRO A 36 39.96 -49.97 -24.32
N ARG A 37 40.00 -51.29 -24.47
CA ARG A 37 40.77 -52.29 -23.69
C ARG A 37 40.52 -52.50 -22.19
N SER A 38 39.96 -53.68 -21.95
CA SER A 38 40.29 -54.65 -20.91
C SER A 38 41.73 -54.64 -20.41
N ARG A 39 41.89 -54.73 -19.08
CA ARG A 39 42.99 -55.45 -18.41
C ARG A 39 42.56 -55.88 -16.99
N ASP A 40 42.68 -57.19 -16.78
CA ASP A 40 43.17 -57.93 -15.60
C ASP A 40 42.71 -57.48 -14.21
N LYS A 41 41.92 -58.30 -13.48
CA LYS A 41 42.40 -59.34 -12.55
C LYS A 41 43.49 -58.84 -11.61
N ASP A 42 43.16 -58.67 -10.33
CA ASP A 42 43.88 -59.31 -9.21
C ASP A 42 43.15 -59.11 -7.86
N ASP A 43 43.04 -60.23 -7.15
CA ASP A 43 43.15 -60.46 -5.71
C ASP A 43 42.36 -59.64 -4.66
N VAL A 44 41.35 -60.33 -4.12
CA VAL A 44 41.31 -60.83 -2.73
C VAL A 44 42.16 -60.04 -1.72
N ARG A 45 41.48 -59.28 -0.85
CA ARG A 45 41.66 -59.32 0.61
C ARG A 45 40.57 -58.51 1.31
N THR A 46 39.67 -59.22 1.98
CA THR A 46 38.80 -58.70 3.03
C THR A 46 39.58 -58.57 4.34
N PRO A 47 39.58 -57.42 5.02
CA PRO A 47 39.68 -57.37 6.47
C PRO A 47 38.31 -57.09 7.06
N LYS A 48 37.76 -58.10 7.74
CA LYS A 48 36.68 -57.94 8.71
C LYS A 48 37.29 -57.27 9.94
N ASP A 49 37.10 -55.96 10.07
CA ASP A 49 37.18 -55.28 11.36
C ASP A 49 35.96 -54.38 11.51
N CYS A 50 34.90 -54.96 12.09
CA CYS A 50 33.72 -54.24 12.53
C CYS A 50 34.06 -53.45 13.80
N VAL A 51 34.64 -52.26 13.64
CA VAL A 51 34.60 -51.24 14.67
C VAL A 51 33.19 -50.66 14.65
N VAL A 52 32.39 -51.00 15.66
CA VAL A 52 31.11 -50.34 15.96
C VAL A 52 31.43 -48.91 16.40
N GLY A 53 31.66 -48.03 15.44
CA GLY A 53 31.72 -46.60 15.65
C GLY A 53 30.33 -46.13 16.08
N LYS A 54 30.27 -45.39 17.19
CA LYS A 54 29.05 -44.68 17.59
C LYS A 54 28.57 -43.84 16.40
N PRO A 55 27.25 -43.78 16.11
CA PRO A 55 26.74 -42.90 15.08
C PRO A 55 27.07 -41.46 15.51
N ASP A 56 28.09 -40.89 14.86
CA ASP A 56 28.48 -39.51 15.07
C ASP A 56 27.33 -38.59 14.68
N ASN A 57 27.28 -37.46 15.39
CA ASN A 57 26.18 -36.50 15.49
C ASN A 57 25.98 -35.66 14.19
N VAL A 58 25.98 -36.29 13.01
CA VAL A 58 25.98 -35.63 11.69
C VAL A 58 24.66 -34.89 11.38
N GLY A 59 23.59 -35.16 12.11
CA GLY A 59 22.27 -34.55 11.88
C GLY A 59 22.15 -33.07 12.27
N THR A 60 22.97 -32.57 13.21
CA THR A 60 22.82 -31.21 13.73
C THR A 60 23.29 -30.13 12.77
N ASP A 61 24.31 -30.41 11.96
CA ASP A 61 24.97 -29.41 11.12
C ASP A 61 24.14 -29.07 9.87
N ALA A 62 23.43 -30.06 9.32
CA ALA A 62 22.57 -29.87 8.16
C ALA A 62 21.34 -28.99 8.48
N ALA A 63 20.73 -29.20 9.65
CA ALA A 63 19.58 -28.40 10.10
C ALA A 63 19.98 -26.95 10.38
N ALA A 64 21.12 -26.73 11.05
CA ALA A 64 21.66 -25.39 11.29
C ALA A 64 21.98 -24.66 9.96
N THR A 65 22.53 -25.38 8.98
CA THR A 65 22.81 -24.83 7.65
C THR A 65 21.54 -24.41 6.91
N ALA A 66 20.47 -25.21 6.99
CA ALA A 66 19.19 -24.89 6.36
C ALA A 66 18.54 -23.65 6.98
N GLN A 67 18.62 -23.50 8.31
CA GLN A 67 18.08 -22.34 9.02
C GLN A 67 18.86 -21.06 8.70
N GLU A 68 20.19 -21.13 8.61
CA GLU A 68 21.00 -19.97 8.20
C GLU A 68 20.68 -19.56 6.75
N ALA A 69 20.48 -20.52 5.84
CA ALA A 69 20.06 -20.22 4.47
C ALA A 69 18.69 -19.53 4.41
N GLU A 70 17.72 -19.97 5.22
CA GLU A 70 16.41 -19.32 5.36
C GLU A 70 16.54 -17.87 5.90
N LYS A 71 17.43 -17.65 6.86
CA LYS A 71 17.72 -16.31 7.41
C LYS A 71 18.34 -15.38 6.35
N ARG A 72 19.29 -15.90 5.57
CA ARG A 72 19.91 -15.18 4.45
C ARG A 72 18.90 -14.84 3.38
N PHE A 73 18.05 -15.79 3.01
CA PHE A 73 16.93 -15.58 2.09
C PHE A 73 16.01 -14.43 2.57
N GLY A 74 15.66 -14.42 3.86
CA GLY A 74 14.85 -13.34 4.44
C GLY A 74 15.52 -11.96 4.42
N TYR A 75 16.84 -11.91 4.62
CA TYR A 75 17.62 -10.66 4.48
C TYR A 75 17.54 -10.11 3.05
N TYR A 76 17.81 -10.94 2.04
CA TYR A 76 17.73 -10.56 0.64
C TYR A 76 16.32 -10.16 0.20
N CYS A 77 15.27 -10.85 0.68
CA CYS A 77 13.89 -10.45 0.42
C CYS A 77 13.57 -9.06 0.97
N ARG A 78 13.98 -8.76 2.22
CA ARG A 78 13.77 -7.43 2.82
C ARG A 78 14.50 -6.35 2.04
N ALA A 79 15.77 -6.57 1.67
CA ALA A 79 16.54 -5.62 0.86
C ALA A 79 15.87 -5.34 -0.50
N PHE A 80 15.39 -6.38 -1.19
CA PHE A 80 14.66 -6.24 -2.44
C PHE A 80 13.35 -5.48 -2.29
N TYR A 81 12.46 -5.89 -1.38
CA TYR A 81 11.15 -5.26 -1.27
C TYR A 81 11.23 -3.83 -0.74
N SER A 82 12.10 -3.54 0.24
CA SER A 82 12.30 -2.18 0.73
C SER A 82 12.83 -1.25 -0.38
N SER A 83 13.78 -1.73 -1.20
CA SER A 83 14.32 -0.93 -2.32
C SER A 83 13.33 -0.79 -3.49
N ALA A 84 12.51 -1.80 -3.75
CA ALA A 84 11.51 -1.79 -4.83
C ALA A 84 10.31 -0.89 -4.53
N ILE A 85 9.92 -0.77 -3.25
CA ILE A 85 8.76 0.02 -2.82
C ILE A 85 9.17 1.47 -2.47
N SER A 86 10.42 1.71 -2.08
CA SER A 86 10.90 3.06 -1.74
C SER A 86 10.83 4.01 -2.95
N THR A 87 10.00 5.04 -2.83
CA THR A 87 9.78 6.08 -3.86
C THR A 87 11.02 6.96 -4.08
N ASN A 88 11.93 7.01 -3.11
CA ASN A 88 13.16 7.80 -3.17
C ASN A 88 14.27 7.16 -4.02
N SER A 89 14.17 5.85 -4.28
CA SER A 89 15.18 5.07 -5.03
C SER A 89 15.41 5.62 -6.45
N ALA A 90 14.35 6.07 -7.13
CA ALA A 90 14.43 6.57 -8.50
C ALA A 90 15.14 7.94 -8.63
N LYS A 91 15.09 8.78 -7.58
CA LYS A 91 15.73 10.11 -7.60
C LYS A 91 17.22 10.03 -7.28
N SER A 92 17.61 9.15 -6.36
CA SER A 92 19.02 8.97 -6.00
C SER A 92 19.85 8.43 -7.17
N ALA A 93 19.28 7.56 -8.01
CA ALA A 93 19.99 6.99 -9.17
C ALA A 93 20.46 8.04 -10.21
N ARG A 94 19.80 9.20 -10.32
CA ARG A 94 20.22 10.28 -11.24
C ARG A 94 21.19 11.30 -10.61
N SER A 95 21.28 11.36 -9.28
CA SER A 95 22.14 12.30 -8.54
C SER A 95 23.50 11.69 -8.15
N ARG A 96 23.93 10.60 -8.79
CA ARG A 96 25.21 9.90 -8.49
C ARG A 96 26.43 10.51 -9.19
N ARG A 97 26.56 11.84 -9.18
CA ARG A 97 27.84 12.52 -9.52
C ARG A 97 28.70 12.85 -8.28
N SER A 98 28.21 12.65 -7.06
CA SER A 98 29.02 12.79 -5.84
C SER A 98 29.28 11.41 -5.23
N GLY A 99 30.56 11.02 -5.12
CA GLY A 99 31.00 9.64 -4.87
C GLY A 99 30.81 9.12 -3.44
N SER A 100 29.58 8.90 -3.00
CA SER A 100 29.29 8.01 -1.87
C SER A 100 28.75 6.67 -2.38
N ASP A 101 29.67 5.72 -2.57
CA ASP A 101 29.42 4.37 -3.07
C ASP A 101 28.83 3.45 -1.98
N VAL A 102 27.61 3.73 -1.53
CA VAL A 102 26.85 2.69 -0.80
C VAL A 102 26.25 1.73 -1.84
N PRO A 103 26.56 0.42 -1.75
CA PRO A 103 26.38 -0.50 -2.86
C PRO A 103 24.91 -0.82 -3.07
N ASN A 104 24.39 -0.40 -4.23
CA ASN A 104 23.05 -0.75 -4.73
C ASN A 104 22.94 -2.24 -5.13
N SER A 105 23.89 -3.08 -4.68
CA SER A 105 24.00 -4.50 -5.03
C SER A 105 22.99 -5.34 -4.28
N GLU A 106 22.74 -5.05 -3.00
CA GLU A 106 21.85 -5.87 -2.16
C GLU A 106 20.41 -5.95 -2.71
N GLY A 107 19.89 -4.87 -3.27
CA GLY A 107 18.57 -4.86 -3.91
C GLY A 107 18.51 -5.68 -5.21
N ARG A 108 19.63 -5.74 -5.96
CA ARG A 108 19.74 -6.58 -7.17
C ARG A 108 19.88 -8.05 -6.81
N ASP A 109 20.74 -8.36 -5.84
CA ASP A 109 20.93 -9.71 -5.30
C ASP A 109 19.61 -10.25 -4.75
N GLY A 110 18.87 -9.42 -4.01
CA GLY A 110 17.56 -9.80 -3.49
C GLY A 110 16.51 -10.07 -4.58
N LYS A 111 16.53 -9.30 -5.67
CA LYS A 111 15.65 -9.55 -6.82
C LYS A 111 15.90 -10.95 -7.40
N VAL A 112 17.17 -11.31 -7.60
CA VAL A 112 17.57 -12.60 -8.19
C VAL A 112 17.19 -13.76 -7.28
N VAL A 113 17.37 -13.61 -5.97
CA VAL A 113 16.96 -14.60 -4.96
C VAL A 113 15.44 -14.83 -4.99
N VAL A 114 14.63 -13.77 -5.11
CA VAL A 114 13.16 -13.88 -5.22
C VAL A 114 12.73 -14.53 -6.54
N GLU A 115 13.35 -14.14 -7.66
CA GLU A 115 13.07 -14.75 -8.98
C GLU A 115 13.41 -16.25 -9.00
N ALA A 116 14.50 -16.66 -8.33
CA ALA A 116 14.87 -18.06 -8.20
C ALA A 116 13.79 -18.86 -7.45
N LEU A 117 13.28 -18.33 -6.34
CA LEU A 117 12.18 -18.97 -5.60
C LEU A 117 10.89 -19.04 -6.43
N ASP A 118 10.54 -17.96 -7.14
CA ASP A 118 9.33 -17.92 -7.97
C ASP A 118 9.39 -18.95 -9.11
N LEU A 119 10.57 -19.19 -9.68
CA LEU A 119 10.78 -20.24 -10.67
C LEU A 119 10.59 -21.64 -10.07
N ILE A 120 11.10 -21.89 -8.85
CA ILE A 120 10.89 -23.16 -8.12
C ILE A 120 9.41 -23.37 -7.82
N CYS A 121 8.72 -22.36 -7.27
CA CYS A 121 7.30 -22.42 -6.94
C CYS A 121 6.43 -22.72 -8.17
N ARG A 122 6.71 -22.06 -9.31
CA ARG A 122 5.99 -22.28 -10.56
C ARG A 122 6.00 -23.75 -10.98
N HIS A 123 7.16 -24.40 -10.90
CA HIS A 123 7.30 -25.82 -11.26
C HIS A 123 6.76 -26.77 -10.19
N ALA A 124 6.85 -26.42 -8.90
CA ALA A 124 6.24 -27.20 -7.81
C ALA A 124 4.69 -27.23 -7.88
N SER A 125 4.06 -26.13 -8.31
CA SER A 125 2.60 -26.08 -8.50
C SER A 125 2.11 -26.93 -9.67
N LEU A 126 2.94 -27.16 -10.70
CA LEU A 126 2.60 -28.03 -11.82
C LEU A 126 2.56 -29.51 -11.42
N ASP A 127 3.36 -29.92 -10.44
CA ASP A 127 3.39 -31.30 -9.93
C ASP A 127 2.07 -31.68 -9.24
N HIS A 128 1.43 -30.74 -8.55
CA HIS A 128 0.22 -31.00 -7.77
C HIS A 128 -1.04 -31.14 -8.62
N ASN A 129 -1.04 -30.60 -9.85
CA ASN A 129 -2.21 -30.59 -10.72
C ASN A 129 -2.28 -31.80 -11.68
N ARG A 130 -1.32 -32.73 -11.62
CA ARG A 130 -1.24 -33.82 -12.60
C ARG A 130 -1.83 -35.13 -12.08
N SER A 131 -2.70 -35.69 -12.92
CA SER A 131 -3.15 -37.09 -12.85
C SER A 131 -2.03 -38.03 -13.31
N ASP A 132 -1.91 -39.19 -12.65
CA ASP A 132 -0.91 -40.29 -12.63
C ASP A 132 -0.10 -40.70 -13.89
N SER A 133 -0.06 -39.92 -14.98
CA SER A 133 0.80 -40.22 -16.12
C SER A 133 2.28 -39.98 -15.77
N SER A 134 3.06 -41.06 -15.67
CA SER A 134 4.47 -41.02 -15.27
C SER A 134 5.38 -40.31 -16.30
N LYS A 135 5.02 -40.33 -17.58
CA LYS A 135 5.80 -39.71 -18.68
C LYS A 135 5.88 -38.19 -18.57
N ASP A 136 4.82 -37.63 -18.04
CA ASP A 136 4.59 -36.20 -17.92
C ASP A 136 5.57 -35.57 -16.90
N GLY A 137 5.79 -36.24 -15.75
CA GLY A 137 6.67 -35.73 -14.70
C GLY A 137 8.15 -35.63 -15.10
N GLU A 138 8.64 -36.56 -15.91
CA GLU A 138 10.03 -36.56 -16.37
C GLU A 138 10.30 -35.38 -17.32
N GLU A 139 9.39 -35.10 -18.25
CA GLU A 139 9.51 -33.96 -19.17
C GLU A 139 9.53 -32.63 -18.41
N GLN A 140 8.68 -32.47 -17.39
CA GLN A 140 8.68 -31.28 -16.52
C GLN A 140 9.98 -31.14 -15.73
N LEU A 141 10.57 -32.24 -15.27
CA LEU A 141 11.85 -32.20 -14.57
C LEU A 141 12.98 -31.77 -15.50
N VAL A 142 13.00 -32.26 -16.75
CA VAL A 142 13.97 -31.86 -17.78
C VAL A 142 13.80 -30.37 -18.10
N GLN A 143 12.56 -29.90 -18.27
CA GLN A 143 12.25 -28.50 -18.54
C GLN A 143 12.70 -27.59 -17.38
N PHE A 144 12.40 -27.98 -16.14
CA PHE A 144 12.85 -27.26 -14.94
C PHE A 144 14.38 -27.15 -14.90
N ARG A 145 15.10 -28.26 -15.11
CA ARG A 145 16.58 -28.27 -15.11
C ARG A 145 17.15 -27.33 -16.17
N ARG A 146 16.54 -27.30 -17.36
CA ARG A 146 16.93 -26.41 -18.46
C ARG A 146 16.71 -24.94 -18.09
N GLU A 147 15.51 -24.58 -17.63
CA GLU A 147 15.16 -23.20 -17.28
C GLU A 147 15.97 -22.69 -16.09
N TYR A 148 16.05 -23.46 -15.01
CA TYR A 148 16.80 -23.09 -13.81
C TYR A 148 18.31 -23.04 -14.10
N GLY A 149 18.84 -23.96 -14.90
CA GLY A 149 20.23 -23.91 -15.37
C GLY A 149 20.53 -22.64 -16.17
N ALA A 150 19.66 -22.26 -17.11
CA ALA A 150 19.80 -21.02 -17.87
C ALA A 150 19.72 -19.78 -16.97
N PHE A 151 18.83 -19.79 -15.97
CA PHE A 151 18.75 -18.74 -14.95
C PHE A 151 20.08 -18.60 -14.17
N LEU A 152 20.62 -19.70 -13.63
CA LEU A 152 21.89 -19.69 -12.90
C LEU A 152 23.06 -19.19 -13.76
N SER A 153 23.12 -19.57 -15.04
CA SER A 153 24.16 -19.08 -15.96
C SER A 153 24.12 -17.56 -16.14
N ARG A 154 22.92 -16.98 -16.23
CA ARG A 154 22.75 -15.52 -16.30
C ARG A 154 23.19 -14.85 -15.00
N SER A 155 22.74 -15.34 -13.84
CA SER A 155 23.08 -14.75 -12.53
C SER A 155 24.55 -14.87 -12.14
N ARG A 156 25.29 -15.85 -12.69
CA ARG A 156 26.75 -15.95 -12.49
C ARG A 156 27.50 -14.85 -13.24
N SER A 157 27.04 -14.48 -14.43
CA SER A 157 27.68 -13.44 -15.24
C SER A 157 27.56 -12.03 -14.63
N SER A 158 26.54 -11.81 -13.79
CA SER A 158 26.27 -10.54 -13.10
C SER A 158 26.90 -10.43 -11.70
N GLY A 159 27.55 -11.49 -11.20
CA GLY A 159 28.10 -11.54 -9.83
C GLY A 159 27.09 -11.89 -8.73
N GLU A 160 25.82 -12.06 -9.08
CA GLU A 160 24.69 -12.33 -8.15
C GLU A 160 24.69 -13.79 -7.63
N GLY A 161 25.58 -14.63 -8.15
CA GLY A 161 25.69 -16.04 -7.79
C GLY A 161 26.08 -16.31 -6.34
N ALA A 162 26.68 -15.35 -5.63
CA ALA A 162 27.01 -15.49 -4.20
C ALA A 162 25.74 -15.51 -3.33
N ALA A 163 24.81 -14.58 -3.55
CA ALA A 163 23.55 -14.49 -2.82
C ALA A 163 22.70 -15.76 -2.98
N LEU A 164 22.66 -16.33 -4.18
CA LEU A 164 21.98 -17.60 -4.44
C LEU A 164 22.60 -18.75 -3.65
N LYS A 165 23.93 -18.83 -3.57
CA LYS A 165 24.62 -19.87 -2.77
C LYS A 165 24.31 -19.74 -1.28
N GLU A 166 24.36 -18.53 -0.73
CA GLU A 166 24.02 -18.27 0.68
C GLU A 166 22.59 -18.70 1.04
N CYS A 167 21.66 -18.63 0.07
CA CYS A 167 20.27 -19.05 0.27
C CYS A 167 20.03 -20.53 -0.04
N SER A 168 21.06 -21.36 -0.29
CA SER A 168 20.90 -22.73 -0.80
C SER A 168 20.06 -22.78 -2.09
N LEU A 169 20.28 -21.83 -3.00
CA LEU A 169 19.66 -21.72 -4.33
C LEU A 169 20.72 -21.63 -5.44
N GLY A 170 21.99 -21.93 -5.13
CA GLY A 170 23.13 -21.70 -6.02
C GLY A 170 23.36 -22.79 -7.07
N SER A 171 22.64 -23.91 -6.96
CA SER A 171 22.76 -25.05 -7.86
C SER A 171 21.40 -25.67 -8.21
N ILE A 172 21.35 -26.42 -9.31
CA ILE A 172 20.17 -27.19 -9.72
C ILE A 172 19.83 -28.23 -8.67
N SER A 173 20.83 -28.84 -8.02
CA SER A 173 20.63 -29.83 -6.97
C SER A 173 19.90 -29.24 -5.77
N ASP A 174 20.30 -28.03 -5.32
CA ASP A 174 19.66 -27.37 -4.19
C ASP A 174 18.21 -27.00 -4.50
N ALA A 175 17.97 -26.51 -5.72
CA ALA A 175 16.63 -26.13 -6.17
C ALA A 175 15.70 -27.34 -6.28
N LEU A 176 16.20 -28.50 -6.76
CA LEU A 176 15.47 -29.76 -6.76
C LEU A 176 15.21 -30.25 -5.33
N SER A 177 16.20 -30.19 -4.45
CA SER A 177 16.05 -30.56 -3.04
C SER A 177 14.98 -29.71 -2.34
N LEU A 178 14.97 -28.39 -2.58
CA LEU A 178 13.96 -27.49 -2.06
C LEU A 178 12.56 -27.80 -2.63
N ARG A 179 12.46 -28.02 -3.95
CA ARG A 179 11.20 -28.40 -4.62
C ARG A 179 10.61 -29.69 -4.05
N SER A 180 11.45 -30.69 -3.78
CA SER A 180 11.01 -31.97 -3.20
C SER A 180 10.63 -31.89 -1.72
N SER A 181 10.90 -30.77 -1.04
CA SER A 181 10.57 -30.56 0.38
C SER A 181 9.47 -29.50 0.54
N PRO A 182 8.18 -29.89 0.54
CA PRO A 182 7.06 -28.94 0.60
C PRO A 182 7.07 -28.08 1.87
N GLU A 183 7.50 -28.65 3.00
CA GLU A 183 7.62 -27.90 4.26
C GLU A 183 8.66 -26.78 4.18
N ARG A 184 9.85 -27.09 3.61
CA ARG A 184 10.94 -26.13 3.47
C ARG A 184 10.56 -25.07 2.43
N LEU A 185 10.01 -25.46 1.29
CA LEU A 185 9.49 -24.53 0.29
C LEU A 185 8.42 -23.59 0.90
N GLY A 186 7.51 -24.14 1.70
CA GLY A 186 6.50 -23.35 2.43
C GLY A 186 7.09 -22.38 3.44
N ARG A 187 8.26 -22.66 4.06
CA ARG A 187 8.98 -21.68 4.90
C ARG A 187 9.56 -20.53 4.06
N TYR A 188 10.18 -20.82 2.91
CA TYR A 188 10.69 -19.78 2.00
C TYR A 188 9.57 -18.86 1.50
N VAL A 189 8.42 -19.42 1.11
CA VAL A 189 7.26 -18.63 0.69
C VAL A 189 6.76 -17.71 1.81
N ARG A 190 6.61 -18.24 3.04
CA ARG A 190 6.22 -17.42 4.21
C ARG A 190 7.21 -16.30 4.52
N ILE A 191 8.52 -16.57 4.40
CA ILE A 191 9.56 -15.56 4.59
C ILE A 191 9.44 -14.45 3.54
N LYS A 192 9.25 -14.82 2.26
CA LYS A 192 9.05 -13.86 1.16
C LYS A 192 7.80 -13.00 1.39
N ASP A 193 6.67 -13.63 1.70
CA ASP A 193 5.39 -12.95 1.89
C ASP A 193 5.43 -12.02 3.10
N ARG A 194 6.05 -12.45 4.21
CA ARG A 194 6.30 -11.59 5.38
C ARG A 194 7.17 -10.40 5.02
N ALA A 195 8.31 -10.62 4.35
CA ALA A 195 9.20 -9.52 3.95
C ALA A 195 8.51 -8.51 3.03
N ARG A 196 7.67 -8.98 2.11
CA ARG A 196 6.84 -8.12 1.25
C ARG A 196 5.82 -7.32 2.06
N SER A 197 5.12 -7.99 2.98
CA SER A 197 4.14 -7.36 3.86
C SER A 197 4.79 -6.30 4.74
N ASP A 198 5.92 -6.61 5.38
CA ASP A 198 6.67 -5.69 6.23
C ASP A 198 7.14 -4.46 5.44
N ALA A 199 7.75 -4.66 4.27
CA ALA A 199 8.20 -3.56 3.41
C ALA A 199 7.04 -2.70 2.91
N HIS A 200 5.89 -3.30 2.59
CA HIS A 200 4.68 -2.57 2.23
C HIS A 200 4.17 -1.73 3.41
N SER A 201 4.02 -2.33 4.60
CA SER A 201 3.58 -1.64 5.82
C SER A 201 4.52 -0.48 6.19
N SER A 202 5.84 -0.70 6.17
CA SER A 202 6.82 0.37 6.40
C SER A 202 6.67 1.49 5.38
N SER A 203 6.53 1.18 4.09
CA SER A 203 6.32 2.21 3.08
C SER A 203 5.00 2.96 3.24
N MET A 204 3.93 2.29 3.68
CA MET A 204 2.64 2.96 3.95
C MET A 204 2.75 3.89 5.15
N SER A 205 3.44 3.46 6.21
CA SER A 205 3.73 4.29 7.38
C SER A 205 4.54 5.53 7.00
N GLU A 206 5.61 5.38 6.22
CA GLU A 206 6.43 6.52 5.76
C GLU A 206 5.63 7.52 4.92
N ARG A 207 4.72 7.01 4.09
CA ARG A 207 3.81 7.85 3.28
C ARG A 207 2.80 8.58 4.14
N ASP A 208 2.23 7.92 5.14
CA ASP A 208 1.32 8.53 6.10
C ASP A 208 2.02 9.64 6.89
N ASP A 209 3.20 9.36 7.43
CA ASP A 209 4.04 10.35 8.11
C ASP A 209 4.35 11.55 7.20
N GLY A 210 4.64 11.28 5.92
CA GLY A 210 4.85 12.31 4.91
C GLY A 210 3.60 13.16 4.67
N LEU A 211 2.42 12.55 4.55
CA LEU A 211 1.15 13.23 4.39
C LEU A 211 0.81 14.07 5.62
N ARG A 212 0.93 13.52 6.83
CA ARG A 212 0.69 14.22 8.10
C ARG A 212 1.64 15.41 8.27
N ARG A 213 2.91 15.27 7.89
CA ARG A 213 3.87 16.38 7.89
C ARG A 213 3.42 17.52 6.97
N VAL A 214 3.00 17.21 5.75
CA VAL A 214 2.50 18.21 4.80
C VAL A 214 1.22 18.87 5.30
N LEU A 215 0.30 18.10 5.89
CA LEU A 215 -0.92 18.63 6.51
C LEU A 215 -0.59 19.61 7.64
N LEU A 216 0.35 19.27 8.53
CA LEU A 216 0.81 20.15 9.60
C LEU A 216 1.48 21.41 9.06
N GLU A 217 2.34 21.30 8.03
CA GLU A 217 3.01 22.43 7.38
C GLU A 217 1.98 23.40 6.76
N GLU A 218 1.05 22.89 5.95
CA GLU A 218 0.05 23.71 5.25
C GLU A 218 -0.97 24.33 6.20
N THR A 219 -1.43 23.60 7.23
CA THR A 219 -2.38 24.15 8.21
C THR A 219 -1.73 25.22 9.08
N SER A 220 -0.50 25.00 9.55
CA SER A 220 0.23 26.00 10.35
C SER A 220 0.56 27.25 9.52
N SER A 221 1.00 27.07 8.27
CA SER A 221 1.28 28.20 7.37
C SER A 221 0.04 29.03 7.08
N SER A 222 -1.12 28.38 6.89
CA SER A 222 -2.39 29.08 6.70
C SER A 222 -2.82 29.86 7.95
N GLU A 223 -2.60 29.33 9.15
CA GLU A 223 -2.91 30.02 10.40
C GLU A 223 -2.01 31.25 10.63
N GLU A 224 -0.70 31.11 10.36
CA GLU A 224 0.23 32.23 10.45
C GLU A 224 -0.11 33.37 9.47
N ALA A 225 -0.46 33.03 8.22
CA ALA A 225 -0.87 34.02 7.24
C ALA A 225 -2.12 34.79 7.70
N ARG A 226 -3.07 34.09 8.35
CA ARG A 226 -4.26 34.72 8.94
C ARG A 226 -3.90 35.64 10.11
N ARG A 227 -3.03 35.21 11.02
CA ARG A 227 -2.58 36.03 12.16
C ARG A 227 -1.86 37.31 11.73
N ARG A 228 -1.07 37.26 10.65
CA ARG A 228 -0.41 38.47 10.11
C ARG A 228 -1.43 39.46 9.54
N THR A 229 -2.50 38.96 8.94
CA THR A 229 -3.53 39.83 8.34
C THR A 229 -4.38 40.54 9.41
N THR A 230 -4.54 39.94 10.59
CA THR A 230 -5.34 40.54 11.68
C THR A 230 -4.62 41.62 12.46
N MET A 231 -3.28 41.63 12.51
CA MET A 231 -2.53 42.60 13.32
C MET A 231 -2.40 43.99 12.70
N ASP A 232 -2.68 44.16 11.40
CA ASP A 232 -2.58 45.47 10.73
C ASP A 232 -3.91 46.27 10.77
N SER A 233 -4.93 45.77 11.49
CA SER A 233 -6.22 46.45 11.65
C SER A 233 -6.39 46.87 13.12
N ASP A 234 -5.84 48.04 13.48
CA ASP A 234 -5.93 48.71 14.80
C ASP A 234 -7.36 49.14 15.21
N SER A 235 -8.38 48.39 14.79
CA SER A 235 -9.76 48.61 15.20
C SER A 235 -10.05 47.72 16.41
N ASP A 236 -10.14 48.32 17.60
CA ASP A 236 -10.41 47.73 18.94
C ASP A 236 -11.77 46.99 19.08
N GLU A 237 -12.36 46.52 17.98
CA GLU A 237 -13.56 45.68 18.02
C GLU A 237 -13.12 44.21 18.20
N GLU A 238 -13.19 43.70 19.44
CA GLU A 238 -12.96 42.30 19.86
C GLU A 238 -14.01 41.30 19.28
N GLY A 239 -14.38 41.45 18.01
CA GLY A 239 -15.21 40.49 17.30
C GLY A 239 -14.40 39.25 16.93
N PHE A 240 -14.80 38.08 17.42
CA PHE A 240 -14.33 36.77 16.95
C PHE A 240 -14.77 36.56 15.49
N VAL A 241 -14.11 37.23 14.54
CA VAL A 241 -14.39 37.08 13.12
C VAL A 241 -13.80 35.74 12.69
N ALA A 242 -14.64 34.71 12.66
CA ALA A 242 -14.29 33.44 12.05
C ALA A 242 -13.76 33.70 10.64
N SER A 243 -12.50 33.33 10.39
CA SER A 243 -11.80 33.59 9.13
C SER A 243 -12.65 33.13 7.94
N VAL A 244 -13.13 34.09 7.14
CA VAL A 244 -13.95 33.81 5.97
C VAL A 244 -13.08 33.12 4.93
N VAL A 245 -13.55 31.99 4.38
CA VAL A 245 -12.83 31.31 3.30
C VAL A 245 -12.85 32.18 2.06
N ASP A 246 -11.66 32.45 1.50
CA ASP A 246 -11.55 33.04 0.17
C ASP A 246 -11.92 32.01 -0.89
N VAL A 247 -13.20 32.01 -1.27
CA VAL A 247 -13.77 31.12 -2.28
C VAL A 247 -13.11 31.31 -3.65
N HIS A 248 -12.61 32.51 -3.97
CA HIS A 248 -11.94 32.76 -5.24
C HIS A 248 -10.55 32.11 -5.29
N ALA A 249 -9.78 32.23 -4.20
CA ALA A 249 -8.52 31.53 -4.05
C ALA A 249 -8.70 30.00 -4.08
N ALA A 250 -9.65 29.47 -3.28
CA ALA A 250 -9.99 28.05 -3.24
C ALA A 250 -10.37 27.49 -4.62
N ARG A 251 -11.23 28.22 -5.36
CA ARG A 251 -11.64 27.86 -6.73
C ARG A 251 -10.46 27.86 -7.71
N SER A 252 -9.53 28.79 -7.55
CA SER A 252 -8.33 28.90 -8.40
C SER A 252 -7.36 27.75 -8.15
N LEU A 253 -7.12 27.39 -6.88
CA LEU A 253 -6.33 26.22 -6.48
C LEU A 253 -6.96 24.93 -7.01
N LEU A 254 -8.27 24.75 -6.83
CA LEU A 254 -8.98 23.57 -7.32
C LEU A 254 -8.92 23.45 -8.84
N ARG A 255 -9.08 24.56 -9.57
CA ARG A 255 -8.98 24.56 -11.05
C ARG A 255 -7.57 24.18 -11.49
N ARG A 256 -6.55 24.72 -10.83
CA ARG A 256 -5.15 24.38 -11.13
C ARG A 256 -4.91 22.89 -10.89
N PHE A 257 -5.31 22.36 -9.73
CA PHE A 257 -5.16 20.95 -9.39
C PHE A 257 -5.85 20.02 -10.40
N VAL A 258 -7.11 20.30 -10.76
CA VAL A 258 -7.86 19.52 -11.76
C VAL A 258 -7.19 19.59 -13.14
N SER A 259 -6.66 20.76 -13.52
CA SER A 259 -6.00 20.96 -14.82
C SER A 259 -4.66 20.21 -14.89
N SER A 260 -3.86 20.26 -13.83
CA SER A 260 -2.58 19.54 -13.70
C SER A 260 -2.77 18.02 -13.82
N HIS A 261 -3.89 17.51 -13.32
CA HIS A 261 -4.19 16.07 -13.27
C HIS A 261 -5.21 15.61 -14.32
N ARG A 262 -5.51 16.45 -15.32
CA ARG A 262 -6.59 16.19 -16.31
C ARG A 262 -6.49 14.83 -17.01
N ARG A 263 -5.27 14.35 -17.26
CA ARG A 263 -5.03 13.05 -17.93
C ARG A 263 -5.46 11.84 -17.08
N SER A 264 -5.49 11.99 -15.76
CA SER A 264 -5.89 10.94 -14.80
C SER A 264 -7.16 11.31 -14.01
N VAL A 265 -7.85 12.39 -14.40
CA VAL A 265 -9.01 12.93 -13.68
C VAL A 265 -10.10 11.88 -13.48
N GLY A 266 -10.44 11.10 -14.51
CA GLY A 266 -11.53 10.14 -14.42
C GLY A 266 -11.25 8.96 -13.49
N SER A 267 -9.98 8.65 -13.25
CA SER A 267 -9.52 7.61 -12.34
C SER A 267 -9.13 8.14 -10.96
N HIS A 268 -9.36 9.42 -10.67
CA HIS A 268 -8.83 10.06 -9.47
C HIS A 268 -9.79 9.93 -8.27
N PRO A 269 -9.51 9.05 -7.29
CA PRO A 269 -10.47 8.75 -6.23
C PRO A 269 -10.74 9.96 -5.32
N LEU A 270 -9.71 10.80 -5.10
CA LEU A 270 -9.84 12.06 -4.36
C LEU A 270 -10.86 13.03 -5.00
N LEU A 271 -10.85 13.21 -6.32
CA LEU A 271 -11.78 14.12 -7.00
C LEU A 271 -13.21 13.58 -6.96
N ALA A 272 -13.37 12.26 -7.09
CA ALA A 272 -14.66 11.59 -6.91
C ALA A 272 -15.21 11.78 -5.49
N GLY A 273 -14.38 11.58 -4.47
CA GLY A 273 -14.75 11.79 -3.07
C GLY A 273 -15.09 13.24 -2.75
N LEU A 274 -14.26 14.18 -3.23
CA LEU A 274 -14.50 15.62 -3.04
C LEU A 274 -15.80 16.07 -3.73
N ARG A 275 -16.08 15.59 -4.94
CA ARG A 275 -17.35 15.87 -5.61
C ARG A 275 -18.53 15.31 -4.81
N ALA A 276 -18.43 14.06 -4.37
CA ALA A 276 -19.48 13.41 -3.58
C ALA A 276 -19.74 14.16 -2.26
N LEU A 277 -18.70 14.65 -1.59
CA LEU A 277 -18.80 15.49 -0.39
C LEU A 277 -19.61 16.77 -0.66
N LEU A 278 -19.25 17.53 -1.69
CA LEU A 278 -19.93 18.78 -2.04
C LEU A 278 -21.37 18.56 -2.52
N ASP A 279 -21.59 17.54 -3.37
CA ASP A 279 -22.92 17.16 -3.85
C ASP A 279 -23.82 16.74 -2.69
N ARG A 280 -23.29 16.00 -1.71
CA ARG A 280 -24.05 15.56 -0.53
C ARG A 280 -24.39 16.73 0.36
N GLN A 281 -23.43 17.60 0.71
CA GLN A 281 -23.70 18.80 1.51
C GLN A 281 -24.80 19.69 0.90
N LEU A 282 -24.83 19.83 -0.43
CA LEU A 282 -25.85 20.64 -1.12
C LEU A 282 -27.25 20.01 -1.11
N LYS A 283 -27.35 18.69 -0.92
CA LYS A 283 -28.63 17.96 -0.86
C LYS A 283 -29.16 17.86 0.56
N GLU A 284 -28.27 17.80 1.55
CA GLU A 284 -28.65 17.84 2.96
C GLU A 284 -29.30 19.19 3.26
N LYS A 285 -30.52 19.15 3.80
CA LYS A 285 -31.28 20.37 4.15
C LYS A 285 -30.91 20.91 5.53
N GLY A 286 -30.18 20.15 6.33
CA GLY A 286 -29.83 20.49 7.72
C GLY A 286 -28.71 21.51 7.87
N THR A 287 -28.52 21.98 9.10
CA THR A 287 -27.42 22.88 9.51
C THR A 287 -26.08 22.17 9.69
N GLY A 288 -26.10 20.83 9.72
CA GLY A 288 -24.92 20.01 9.91
C GLY A 288 -23.88 20.15 8.80
N LEU A 289 -22.64 19.88 9.16
CA LEU A 289 -21.50 19.87 8.27
C LEU A 289 -21.16 18.45 7.85
N MET A 290 -20.88 18.27 6.57
CA MET A 290 -20.36 17.00 6.08
C MET A 290 -18.87 16.89 6.43
N GLU A 291 -18.54 15.74 7.02
CA GLU A 291 -17.20 15.23 7.20
C GLU A 291 -16.92 14.13 6.19
N TRP A 292 -15.67 14.09 5.75
CA TRP A 292 -15.15 13.12 4.83
C TRP A 292 -13.90 12.49 5.41
N THR A 293 -14.02 11.23 5.80
CA THR A 293 -12.90 10.41 6.26
C THR A 293 -12.48 9.49 5.15
N PHE A 294 -11.23 9.56 4.71
CA PHE A 294 -10.71 8.70 3.67
C PHE A 294 -9.31 8.19 4.02
N ASP A 295 -8.91 7.10 3.39
CA ASP A 295 -7.56 6.55 3.54
C ASP A 295 -6.54 7.48 2.86
N GLY A 296 -5.53 7.94 3.59
CA GLY A 296 -4.41 8.74 3.10
C GLY A 296 -3.68 8.12 1.91
N ALA A 297 -3.78 6.81 1.71
CA ALA A 297 -3.36 6.11 0.49
C ALA A 297 -4.00 6.69 -0.78
N ALA A 298 -5.24 7.19 -0.73
CA ALA A 298 -5.91 7.82 -1.86
C ALA A 298 -5.20 9.09 -2.35
N VAL A 299 -4.44 9.74 -1.46
CA VAL A 299 -3.55 10.86 -1.79
C VAL A 299 -2.16 10.32 -2.15
N THR A 300 -1.58 9.46 -1.32
CA THR A 300 -0.16 9.09 -1.49
C THR A 300 0.11 8.08 -2.62
N GLU A 301 -0.89 7.29 -3.04
CA GLU A 301 -0.75 6.28 -4.11
C GLU A 301 -1.38 6.69 -5.44
N GLY A 302 -2.39 7.56 -5.40
CA GLY A 302 -3.29 7.86 -6.52
C GLY A 302 -2.61 8.44 -7.76
N CYS A 303 -1.39 8.96 -7.64
CA CYS A 303 -0.69 9.63 -8.73
C CYS A 303 0.78 9.22 -8.79
N ARG A 304 1.08 8.09 -9.45
CA ARG A 304 2.45 7.77 -9.93
C ARG A 304 2.78 8.67 -11.13
N VAL A 305 3.13 9.92 -10.85
CA VAL A 305 3.40 10.93 -11.87
C VAL A 305 4.77 10.71 -12.50
N LYS A 306 4.91 9.69 -13.35
CA LYS A 306 6.01 9.66 -14.34
C LYS A 306 5.69 10.55 -15.55
N SER A 307 4.42 10.89 -15.79
CA SER A 307 3.94 11.50 -17.03
C SER A 307 3.55 12.98 -16.95
N CYS A 308 3.56 13.63 -15.78
CA CYS A 308 3.13 15.04 -15.64
C CYS A 308 4.28 16.02 -15.34
N GLY A 309 5.51 15.69 -15.74
CA GLY A 309 6.54 16.69 -16.07
C GLY A 309 7.14 17.56 -14.96
N GLY A 310 6.70 17.49 -13.71
CA GLY A 310 7.26 18.29 -12.62
C GLY A 310 7.03 17.61 -11.27
N GLY A 311 8.08 17.54 -10.45
CA GLY A 311 8.00 17.14 -9.04
C GLY A 311 7.73 15.67 -8.78
N GLY A 312 8.58 15.00 -8.01
CA GLY A 312 8.20 13.68 -7.49
C GLY A 312 7.00 13.76 -6.53
N ASP A 313 6.53 12.60 -6.08
CA ASP A 313 5.31 12.37 -5.29
C ASP A 313 4.96 13.43 -4.23
N GLY A 314 5.96 14.06 -3.60
CA GLY A 314 5.76 15.17 -2.66
C GLY A 314 5.08 16.44 -3.22
N GLU A 315 5.31 16.83 -4.48
CA GLU A 315 4.66 18.03 -5.05
C GLU A 315 3.16 17.80 -5.25
N TYR A 316 2.80 16.62 -5.75
CA TYR A 316 1.39 16.21 -5.86
C TYR A 316 0.71 16.22 -4.49
N ILE A 317 1.33 15.62 -3.46
CA ILE A 317 0.78 15.57 -2.10
C ILE A 317 0.58 17.00 -1.58
N LYS A 318 1.58 17.88 -1.74
CA LYS A 318 1.48 19.29 -1.36
C LYS A 318 0.35 20.01 -2.09
N GLU A 319 0.21 19.85 -3.40
CA GLU A 319 -0.87 20.50 -4.17
C GLU A 319 -2.26 19.96 -3.77
N ALA A 320 -2.40 18.65 -3.57
CA ALA A 320 -3.63 18.02 -3.12
C ALA A 320 -4.04 18.53 -1.74
N VAL A 321 -3.12 18.47 -0.76
CA VAL A 321 -3.36 18.96 0.60
C VAL A 321 -3.72 20.44 0.59
N ARG A 322 -2.95 21.28 -0.10
CA ARG A 322 -3.22 22.72 -0.22
C ARG A 322 -4.57 23.02 -0.85
N THR A 323 -4.99 22.21 -1.82
CA THR A 323 -6.32 22.33 -2.44
C THR A 323 -7.41 21.97 -1.43
N LEU A 324 -7.27 20.86 -0.70
CA LEU A 324 -8.22 20.43 0.33
C LEU A 324 -8.33 21.47 1.45
N THR A 325 -7.20 21.90 2.04
CA THR A 325 -7.16 22.84 3.16
C THR A 325 -7.59 24.26 2.79
N SER A 326 -7.72 24.58 1.49
CA SER A 326 -8.21 25.90 1.06
C SER A 326 -9.69 26.14 1.33
N PHE A 327 -10.50 25.09 1.51
CA PHE A 327 -11.92 25.21 1.82
C PHE A 327 -12.46 24.09 2.73
N LEU A 328 -11.62 23.14 3.13
CA LEU A 328 -11.89 22.13 4.15
C LEU A 328 -11.03 22.38 5.39
N VAL A 329 -11.56 22.03 6.55
CA VAL A 329 -10.86 22.01 7.83
C VAL A 329 -10.40 20.59 8.10
N TRP A 330 -9.10 20.40 8.33
CA TRP A 330 -8.57 19.11 8.73
C TRP A 330 -8.95 18.82 10.18
N VAL A 331 -9.68 17.71 10.41
CA VAL A 331 -10.08 17.25 11.75
C VAL A 331 -8.99 16.35 12.31
N ARG A 332 -8.52 16.72 13.48
CA ARG A 332 -7.34 16.18 14.15
C ARG A 332 -7.82 15.09 15.14
N GLU A 333 -7.45 13.83 14.93
CA GLU A 333 -8.01 12.65 15.65
C GLU A 333 -7.95 12.74 17.20
N TRP A 334 -6.96 13.45 17.76
CA TRP A 334 -6.81 13.71 19.20
C TRP A 334 -7.80 14.72 19.83
N GLU A 335 -8.65 15.39 19.06
CA GLU A 335 -9.63 16.36 19.61
C GLU A 335 -10.95 15.70 20.07
N GLU A 336 -11.19 14.42 19.73
CA GLU A 336 -12.43 13.71 20.10
C GLU A 336 -12.25 12.71 21.25
N GLN A 337 -11.07 12.67 21.89
CA GLN A 337 -10.98 12.03 23.20
C GLN A 337 -11.65 12.99 24.17
N GLU A 338 -12.99 12.93 24.20
CA GLU A 338 -13.82 13.55 25.22
C GLU A 338 -13.10 13.27 26.54
N VAL A 339 -12.55 14.34 27.11
CA VAL A 339 -12.25 14.37 28.54
C VAL A 339 -13.60 14.08 29.15
N GLY A 340 -13.84 12.81 29.47
CA GLY A 340 -14.97 12.43 30.27
C GLY A 340 -14.87 13.31 31.50
N CYS A 341 -15.75 14.30 31.56
CA CYS A 341 -16.01 15.02 32.79
C CYS A 341 -16.71 14.01 33.70
N ASP A 342 -15.98 13.00 34.16
CA ASP A 342 -16.30 12.35 35.40
C ASP A 342 -16.24 13.47 36.43
N ASP A 343 -17.41 13.82 36.96
CA ASP A 343 -17.65 14.85 37.97
C ASP A 343 -16.78 14.60 39.23
N ALA A 344 -15.49 14.89 39.14
CA ALA A 344 -14.60 14.98 40.28
C ALA A 344 -14.69 16.41 40.82
N PRO A 345 -15.11 16.61 42.08
CA PRO A 345 -15.25 17.94 42.65
C PRO A 345 -13.88 18.64 42.66
N LEU A 346 -13.87 19.85 42.08
CA LEU A 346 -12.72 20.75 42.00
C LEU A 346 -12.19 21.08 43.40
N GLU A 347 -11.01 20.58 43.74
CA GLU A 347 -10.13 21.29 44.66
C GLU A 347 -9.09 22.11 43.88
N VAL A 348 -8.96 23.34 44.36
CA VAL A 348 -8.31 24.49 43.72
C VAL A 348 -6.80 24.39 43.84
N GLY A 349 -6.11 24.59 42.71
CA GLY A 349 -4.79 25.21 42.67
C GLY A 349 -3.75 24.42 41.88
N MET A 350 -3.27 24.97 40.77
CA MET A 350 -1.86 25.40 40.61
C MET A 350 -1.52 25.81 39.16
N SER A 351 -0.54 26.72 39.09
CA SER A 351 -0.01 27.53 37.97
C SER A 351 0.45 26.82 36.68
N PRO A 352 0.63 27.59 35.58
CA PRO A 352 1.01 27.07 34.27
C PRO A 352 2.53 26.96 34.11
N HIS A 353 3.04 25.77 33.76
CA HIS A 353 4.39 25.60 33.23
C HIS A 353 4.43 24.86 31.88
N LYS A 354 5.21 25.49 30.98
CA LYS A 354 5.77 25.04 29.70
C LYS A 354 5.82 23.52 29.49
N TRP A 355 5.28 23.08 28.36
CA TRP A 355 5.57 21.78 27.78
C TRP A 355 6.48 21.90 26.55
N ARG A 356 7.66 21.29 26.64
CA ARG A 356 8.61 21.07 25.55
C ARG A 356 8.70 19.55 25.38
N GLY A 357 7.95 18.99 24.44
CA GLY A 357 7.99 17.56 24.14
C GLY A 357 9.07 17.23 23.11
N THR A 358 10.08 16.47 23.53
CA THR A 358 10.99 15.76 22.63
C THR A 358 10.53 14.31 22.55
N TYR A 359 10.27 13.83 21.34
CA TYR A 359 9.90 12.44 21.08
C TYR A 359 11.16 11.62 20.84
N THR A 360 11.40 10.61 21.69
CA THR A 360 12.27 9.47 21.38
C THR A 360 11.43 8.21 21.43
N ASN A 361 11.28 7.55 20.27
CA ASN A 361 10.69 6.22 20.18
C ASN A 361 11.71 5.20 20.72
N SER A 362 11.52 4.75 21.96
CA SER A 362 12.23 3.61 22.51
C SER A 362 11.47 2.32 22.16
N VAL A 363 12.03 1.54 21.24
CA VAL A 363 11.54 0.20 20.89
C VAL A 363 11.95 -0.75 22.01
N ASN A 364 10.99 -1.18 22.85
CA ASN A 364 11.20 -2.29 23.76
C ASN A 364 11.21 -3.60 22.97
N GLY A 365 12.36 -4.28 23.00
CA GLY A 365 12.49 -5.64 22.49
C GLY A 365 12.12 -6.64 23.56
N ASP A 366 11.03 -7.37 23.36
CA ASP A 366 10.68 -8.52 24.19
C ASP A 366 11.58 -9.71 23.85
N LYS A 367 12.40 -10.08 24.84
CA LYS A 367 13.02 -11.39 24.96
C LYS A 367 12.06 -12.29 25.75
N ASN A 368 11.61 -13.38 25.16
CA ASN A 368 11.03 -14.49 25.93
C ASN A 368 11.96 -15.70 25.82
N ASP A 369 12.64 -15.96 26.93
CA ASP A 369 13.41 -17.17 27.18
C ASP A 369 12.49 -18.33 27.55
N ALA A 370 12.97 -19.52 27.22
CA ALA A 370 12.34 -20.81 27.44
C ALA A 370 12.20 -21.17 28.93
N VAL A 371 11.09 -21.83 29.28
CA VAL A 371 11.02 -22.70 30.46
C VAL A 371 10.35 -24.01 30.07
N ALA A 372 11.11 -25.09 30.22
CA ALA A 372 10.66 -26.46 30.14
C ALA A 372 9.89 -26.85 31.41
N ASN A 373 8.86 -27.68 31.28
CA ASN A 373 8.54 -28.71 32.25
C ASN A 373 7.73 -29.82 31.57
N GLY A 374 8.24 -31.05 31.69
CA GLY A 374 7.53 -32.25 31.30
C GLY A 374 6.68 -32.78 32.45
N THR A 375 5.57 -33.44 32.13
CA THR A 375 5.11 -34.60 32.90
C THR A 375 4.21 -35.49 32.03
N SER A 376 4.43 -36.78 32.18
CA SER A 376 3.78 -37.93 31.55
C SER A 376 2.29 -38.08 31.89
N GLY A 377 1.50 -38.62 30.96
CA GLY A 377 0.17 -39.16 31.24
C GLY A 377 -0.44 -39.84 30.02
N ALA A 378 -0.38 -41.17 29.99
CA ALA A 378 -1.02 -42.01 28.98
C ALA A 378 -2.56 -41.89 29.01
N ARG A 379 -3.20 -41.87 27.84
CA ARG A 379 -4.51 -42.52 27.64
C ARG A 379 -4.91 -42.67 26.17
N SER A 380 -5.28 -43.91 25.90
CA SER A 380 -5.93 -44.60 24.79
C SER A 380 -6.82 -43.81 23.81
N SER A 381 -6.54 -44.07 22.52
CA SER A 381 -7.44 -44.31 21.39
C SER A 381 -8.95 -44.07 21.55
N SER A 382 -9.49 -43.17 20.73
CA SER A 382 -10.64 -43.48 19.85
C SER A 382 -10.72 -42.48 18.71
N VAL A 383 -10.78 -43.02 17.49
CA VAL A 383 -10.85 -42.30 16.21
C VAL A 383 -12.32 -41.95 15.95
N SER A 384 -12.62 -40.66 15.82
CA SER A 384 -13.82 -40.19 15.12
C SER A 384 -13.51 -38.86 14.43
N GLY A 385 -13.77 -38.82 13.12
CA GLY A 385 -13.42 -37.72 12.24
C GLY A 385 -14.18 -36.44 12.59
N GLY A 386 -13.42 -35.39 12.88
CA GLY A 386 -13.91 -34.02 13.00
C GLY A 386 -13.25 -33.15 11.93
N SER A 387 -14.07 -32.55 11.07
CA SER A 387 -13.64 -31.55 10.08
C SER A 387 -13.00 -30.37 10.81
N GLY A 388 -11.68 -30.24 10.67
CA GLY A 388 -10.88 -29.17 11.27
C GLY A 388 -11.16 -27.83 10.60
N GLY A 389 -12.09 -27.07 11.16
CA GLY A 389 -12.17 -25.64 10.92
C GLY A 389 -10.98 -24.97 11.59
N SER A 390 -9.96 -24.60 10.81
CA SER A 390 -8.89 -23.70 11.24
C SER A 390 -9.48 -22.34 11.60
N GLY A 391 -9.87 -22.17 12.86
CA GLY A 391 -10.13 -20.89 13.48
C GLY A 391 -8.83 -20.11 13.55
N SER A 392 -8.51 -19.39 12.47
CA SER A 392 -7.51 -18.34 12.48
C SER A 392 -8.06 -17.20 13.35
N GLY A 393 -7.83 -17.30 14.66
CA GLY A 393 -7.94 -16.20 15.60
C GLY A 393 -6.93 -15.14 15.19
N GLY A 394 -7.31 -14.29 14.25
CA GLY A 394 -6.54 -13.12 13.87
C GLY A 394 -6.51 -12.20 15.06
N SER A 395 -5.44 -12.27 15.85
CA SER A 395 -4.97 -11.10 16.61
C SER A 395 -4.98 -9.96 15.62
N GLY A 396 -5.95 -9.06 15.78
CA GLY A 396 -6.10 -7.87 14.97
C GLY A 396 -4.86 -7.04 15.19
N SER A 397 -3.82 -7.33 14.41
CA SER A 397 -2.73 -6.42 14.14
C SER A 397 -3.45 -5.16 13.71
N GLY A 398 -3.52 -4.19 14.62
CA GLY A 398 -4.16 -2.91 14.38
C GLY A 398 -3.39 -2.28 13.24
N ILE A 399 -3.84 -2.57 12.02
CA ILE A 399 -3.37 -1.90 10.83
C ILE A 399 -3.65 -0.44 11.16
N LEU A 400 -2.58 0.32 11.41
CA LEU A 400 -2.65 1.73 11.72
C LEU A 400 -3.45 2.36 10.59
N SER A 401 -4.69 2.75 10.90
CA SER A 401 -5.59 3.32 9.93
C SER A 401 -4.96 4.64 9.51
N THR A 402 -4.49 4.72 8.26
CA THR A 402 -3.96 5.93 7.62
C THR A 402 -5.08 6.92 7.27
N SER A 403 -6.16 6.91 8.04
CA SER A 403 -7.35 7.71 7.79
C SER A 403 -7.08 9.19 8.06
N VAL A 404 -7.57 10.04 7.16
CA VAL A 404 -7.58 11.49 7.33
C VAL A 404 -9.02 11.97 7.21
N THR A 405 -9.45 12.80 8.16
CA THR A 405 -10.79 13.37 8.20
C THR A 405 -10.76 14.85 7.88
N PHE A 406 -11.58 15.27 6.92
CA PHE A 406 -11.80 16.68 6.59
C PHE A 406 -13.26 17.05 6.80
N ARG A 407 -13.51 18.23 7.34
CA ARG A 407 -14.83 18.83 7.50
C ARG A 407 -14.97 19.99 6.53
N LEU A 408 -16.16 20.22 5.98
CA LEU A 408 -16.41 21.45 5.23
C LEU A 408 -16.28 22.67 6.13
N HIS A 409 -15.70 23.75 5.60
CA HIS A 409 -15.56 24.99 6.37
C HIS A 409 -16.95 25.62 6.65
N PRO A 410 -17.28 26.01 7.89
CA PRO A 410 -18.62 26.47 8.28
C PRO A 410 -19.11 27.72 7.54
N THR A 411 -18.19 28.59 7.13
CA THR A 411 -18.51 29.84 6.40
C THR A 411 -18.82 29.66 4.92
N LEU A 412 -18.77 28.43 4.38
CA LEU A 412 -19.09 28.17 2.98
C LEU A 412 -20.60 28.16 2.75
N SER A 413 -21.10 29.20 2.08
CA SER A 413 -22.49 29.26 1.60
C SER A 413 -22.80 28.21 0.52
N ASN A 414 -24.08 27.87 0.33
CA ASN A 414 -24.52 27.00 -0.78
C ASN A 414 -24.12 27.55 -2.16
N ARG A 415 -24.06 28.87 -2.32
CA ARG A 415 -23.58 29.51 -3.56
C ARG A 415 -22.10 29.22 -3.79
N SER A 416 -21.29 29.27 -2.74
CA SER A 416 -19.86 28.96 -2.78
C SER A 416 -19.62 27.49 -3.14
N LEU A 417 -20.36 26.57 -2.50
CA LEU A 417 -20.28 25.14 -2.79
C LEU A 417 -20.62 24.82 -4.26
N LYS A 418 -21.67 25.43 -4.82
CA LYS A 418 -22.02 25.29 -6.26
C LYS A 418 -20.88 25.77 -7.17
N ARG A 419 -20.25 26.90 -6.85
CA ARG A 419 -19.11 27.44 -7.62
C ARG A 419 -17.86 26.55 -7.57
N LEU A 420 -17.63 25.85 -6.45
CA LEU A 420 -16.56 24.85 -6.34
C LEU A 420 -16.91 23.60 -7.14
N LEU A 421 -18.16 23.13 -7.05
CA LEU A 421 -18.66 21.98 -7.79
C LEU A 421 -18.61 22.15 -9.32
N GLU A 422 -18.79 23.38 -9.82
CA GLU A 422 -18.62 23.74 -11.24
C GLU A 422 -17.19 23.53 -11.77
N VAL A 423 -16.18 23.57 -10.89
CA VAL A 423 -14.78 23.33 -11.29
C VAL A 423 -14.46 21.85 -11.33
N LEU A 424 -15.16 21.04 -10.55
CA LEU A 424 -14.97 19.60 -10.53
C LEU A 424 -15.55 18.96 -11.81
N PRO A 425 -14.86 17.94 -12.36
CA PRO A 425 -15.39 17.13 -13.45
C PRO A 425 -16.78 16.59 -13.10
N PRO A 426 -17.73 16.51 -14.06
CA PRO A 426 -19.06 15.98 -13.78
C PRO A 426 -18.98 14.51 -13.35
N SER A 427 -19.93 14.03 -12.54
CA SER A 427 -19.88 12.68 -11.97
C SER A 427 -19.77 11.57 -13.03
N LYS A 428 -20.30 11.80 -14.24
CA LYS A 428 -20.21 10.88 -15.38
C LYS A 428 -18.79 10.68 -15.94
N GLU A 429 -17.89 11.64 -15.70
CA GLU A 429 -16.48 11.59 -16.12
C GLU A 429 -15.58 11.02 -15.02
N LEU A 430 -16.10 10.86 -13.80
CA LEU A 430 -15.39 10.29 -12.65
C LEU A 430 -15.77 8.81 -12.54
N HIS A 431 -14.98 7.95 -13.17
CA HIS A 431 -15.16 6.50 -13.14
C HIS A 431 -14.65 5.86 -11.84
N ALA A 432 -13.76 6.55 -11.12
CA ALA A 432 -13.30 6.10 -9.82
C ALA A 432 -14.43 6.11 -8.78
N ARG A 433 -14.47 5.07 -7.95
CA ARG A 433 -15.32 5.06 -6.75
C ARG A 433 -14.83 6.16 -5.79
N PRO A 434 -15.72 7.00 -5.22
CA PRO A 434 -15.32 7.92 -4.17
C PRO A 434 -14.71 7.14 -3.01
N THR A 435 -13.49 7.48 -2.61
CA THR A 435 -12.82 6.87 -1.47
C THR A 435 -13.31 7.47 -0.16
N GLY A 436 -13.43 6.64 0.87
CA GLY A 436 -13.79 7.09 2.22
C GLY A 436 -15.28 7.02 2.55
N SER A 437 -15.59 7.45 3.77
CA SER A 437 -16.93 7.57 4.32
C SER A 437 -17.31 9.05 4.47
N LEU A 438 -18.60 9.32 4.31
CA LEU A 438 -19.17 10.65 4.47
C LEU A 438 -20.14 10.62 5.65
N LYS A 439 -19.86 11.42 6.68
CA LYS A 439 -20.66 11.53 7.89
C LYS A 439 -21.21 12.95 7.99
N LEU A 440 -22.47 13.09 8.37
CA LEU A 440 -23.03 14.39 8.74
C LEU A 440 -22.76 14.60 10.23
N THR A 441 -22.14 15.71 10.60
CA THR A 441 -21.90 16.05 12.01
C THR A 441 -22.68 17.29 12.42
N ASN A 442 -23.24 17.20 13.62
CA ASN A 442 -24.03 18.28 14.26
C ASN A 442 -23.15 19.19 15.13
N SER A 443 -21.83 18.99 15.12
CA SER A 443 -20.88 19.66 16.02
C SER A 443 -20.68 21.14 15.68
N ALA A 444 -21.00 21.57 14.46
CA ALA A 444 -20.97 22.98 14.09
C ALA A 444 -22.11 23.30 13.11
N SER A 445 -22.82 24.41 13.39
CA SER A 445 -23.80 24.96 12.48
C SER A 445 -23.12 25.80 11.41
N ARG A 446 -23.56 25.66 10.17
CA ARG A 446 -23.13 26.54 9.07
C ARG A 446 -23.56 27.97 9.33
N THR A 447 -22.75 28.92 8.88
CA THR A 447 -23.13 30.33 8.83
C THR A 447 -23.45 30.74 7.40
N ASN A 448 -24.42 31.63 7.25
CA ASN A 448 -24.75 32.24 5.97
C ASN A 448 -23.65 33.24 5.56
N ALA A 449 -23.75 33.82 4.36
CA ALA A 449 -22.75 34.77 3.86
C ALA A 449 -22.64 36.06 4.69
N GLY A 450 -23.65 36.38 5.49
CA GLY A 450 -23.66 37.51 6.43
C GLY A 450 -23.05 37.18 7.80
N GLY A 451 -22.56 35.95 8.00
CA GLY A 451 -22.01 35.50 9.28
C GLY A 451 -23.07 35.11 10.31
N GLU A 452 -24.35 35.32 10.01
CA GLU A 452 -25.43 34.81 10.84
C GLU A 452 -25.47 33.28 10.73
N MET A 453 -25.97 32.59 11.75
CA MET A 453 -26.21 31.16 11.60
C MET A 453 -27.12 30.94 10.38
N ASP A 454 -26.84 29.92 9.57
CA ASP A 454 -27.76 29.43 8.54
C ASP A 454 -28.91 28.79 9.31
N VAL A 455 -29.72 29.64 9.96
CA VAL A 455 -30.88 29.24 10.74
C VAL A 455 -31.71 28.53 9.71
N HIS A 456 -31.81 27.21 9.90
CA HIS A 456 -32.67 26.37 9.11
C HIS A 456 -33.94 27.15 8.95
N ARG A 457 -34.25 27.45 7.70
CA ARG A 457 -35.49 28.11 7.32
C ARG A 457 -36.54 27.50 8.23
N ASP A 458 -37.09 28.35 9.10
CA ASP A 458 -38.26 28.11 9.92
C ASP A 458 -38.16 28.57 11.38
N LEU A 459 -37.28 29.45 11.87
CA LEU A 459 -37.64 30.11 13.14
C LEU A 459 -38.97 30.88 12.94
N CYS A 460 -39.11 31.60 11.82
CA CYS A 460 -40.38 32.25 11.49
C CYS A 460 -41.50 31.25 11.16
N HIS A 461 -41.23 30.08 10.56
CA HIS A 461 -42.27 29.13 10.17
C HIS A 461 -42.59 28.11 11.27
N GLU A 462 -41.67 27.81 12.19
CA GLU A 462 -41.85 27.09 13.45
C GLU A 462 -42.52 28.00 14.47
N VAL A 463 -42.14 29.29 14.55
CA VAL A 463 -42.94 30.28 15.28
C VAL A 463 -44.30 30.46 14.61
N MET A 464 -44.41 30.49 13.28
CA MET A 464 -45.74 30.57 12.64
C MET A 464 -46.55 29.28 12.80
N GLU A 465 -45.96 28.08 12.77
CA GLU A 465 -46.65 26.82 13.05
C GLU A 465 -47.03 26.69 14.53
N ASN A 466 -46.21 27.18 15.46
CA ASN A 466 -46.49 27.14 16.90
C ASN A 466 -47.49 28.22 17.33
N VAL A 467 -47.41 29.43 16.76
CA VAL A 467 -48.29 30.56 17.09
C VAL A 467 -49.62 30.45 16.36
N PHE A 468 -49.62 30.05 15.10
CA PHE A 468 -50.84 30.00 14.29
C PHE A 468 -51.39 28.58 14.12
N GLY A 469 -50.68 27.52 14.54
CA GLY A 469 -51.06 26.15 14.23
C GLY A 469 -50.83 25.83 12.74
N LYS A 470 -51.03 24.57 12.33
CA LYS A 470 -50.92 24.10 10.93
C LYS A 470 -51.95 24.77 10.01
N PHE A 471 -51.82 26.06 9.72
CA PHE A 471 -52.53 26.68 8.62
C PHE A 471 -51.88 26.20 7.33
N LYS A 472 -52.59 25.33 6.60
CA LYS A 472 -52.33 25.12 5.17
C LYS A 472 -52.50 26.46 4.48
N LEU A 473 -51.39 27.17 4.29
CA LEU A 473 -51.35 28.34 3.44
C LEU A 473 -51.66 27.89 2.01
N PHE A 474 -52.93 28.04 1.64
CA PHE A 474 -53.39 27.94 0.27
C PHE A 474 -52.73 29.09 -0.49
N CYS A 475 -51.66 28.78 -1.22
CA CYS A 475 -51.04 29.73 -2.15
C CYS A 475 -51.87 29.67 -3.45
N PRO A 476 -52.67 30.71 -3.80
CA PRO A 476 -53.34 30.74 -5.10
C PRO A 476 -52.26 30.91 -6.17
N ARG A 477 -52.34 30.09 -7.21
CA ARG A 477 -51.41 30.10 -8.36
C ARG A 477 -51.41 31.42 -9.12
#